data_AF-A0AAN8FNW4-F1
#
_entry.id   AF-A0AAN8FNW4-F1
#
_cell.length_a   1.000
_cell.length_b   1.000
_cell.length_c   1.000
_cell.angle_alpha   90.00
_cell.angle_beta   90.00
_cell.angle_gamma   90.00
#
_symmetry.space_group_name_H-M   'P 1'
#
loop_
_entity.id
_entity.type
_entity.pdbx_description
1 polymer ?
#
loop_
_entity_poly.entity_id
_entity_poly.type
_entity_poly.pdbx_seq_one_letter_code
_entity_poly.pdbx_strand_id
1 'polypeptide(L)' 'MADKNEVLKVKEECRTTKKDQMFGSLKCKDELWRVLEYIDKLQYHDHVDYTYIYKMLEEGAIQAGGNVNNPYDWENDPS' A
#
# COMPACT_ATOMS: atom_id res chain seq x y z
N MET A 1 -22.82 9.22 -11.76
CA MET A 1 -22.43 9.18 -10.33
C MET A 1 -22.20 7.72 -10.00
N ALA A 2 -20.96 7.32 -9.72
CA ALA A 2 -20.70 5.94 -9.29
C ALA A 2 -21.53 5.66 -8.04
N ASP A 3 -22.34 4.61 -8.08
CA ASP A 3 -23.23 4.24 -6.98
C ASP A 3 -22.35 3.87 -5.77
N LYS A 4 -22.66 4.43 -4.59
CA LYS A 4 -21.95 4.12 -3.34
C LYS A 4 -21.80 2.60 -3.13
N ASN A 5 -22.79 1.83 -3.57
CA ASN A 5 -22.79 0.38 -3.47
C ASN A 5 -21.76 -0.27 -4.40
N GLU A 6 -21.53 0.31 -5.59
CA GLU A 6 -20.51 -0.15 -6.52
C GLU A 6 -19.11 0.07 -5.95
N VAL A 7 -18.87 1.25 -5.34
CA VAL A 7 -17.59 1.54 -4.66
C VAL A 7 -17.35 0.59 -3.48
N LEU A 8 -18.39 0.31 -2.68
CA LEU A 8 -18.29 -0.65 -1.57
C LEU A 8 -17.92 -2.06 -2.08
N LYS A 9 -18.62 -2.52 -3.11
CA LYS A 9 -18.38 -3.83 -3.73
C LYS A 9 -16.96 -3.96 -4.26
N VAL A 10 -16.46 -2.96 -4.99
CA VAL A 10 -15.09 -2.99 -5.52
C VAL A 10 -14.06 -3.03 -4.39
N LYS A 11 -14.28 -2.29 -3.30
CA LYS A 11 -13.39 -2.33 -2.12
C LYS A 11 -13.34 -3.72 -1.48
N GLU A 12 -14.49 -4.37 -1.31
CA GLU A 12 -14.55 -5.75 -0.78
C GLU A 12 -13.87 -6.75 -1.72
N GLU A 13 -14.13 -6.66 -3.02
CA GLU A 13 -13.51 -7.55 -4.01
C GLU A 13 -11.99 -7.41 -4.04
N CYS A 14 -11.46 -6.18 -3.99
CA CYS A 14 -10.02 -5.92 -3.93
C CYS A 14 -9.36 -6.53 -2.67
N ARG A 15 -10.10 -6.62 -1.55
CA ARG A 15 -9.60 -7.19 -0.29
C ARG A 15 -9.76 -8.71 -0.18
N THR A 16 -10.49 -9.34 -1.11
CA THR A 16 -10.85 -10.76 -1.04
C THR A 16 -10.46 -11.52 -2.31
N THR A 17 -11.22 -11.34 -3.39
CA THR A 17 -11.18 -12.17 -4.60
C THR A 17 -10.28 -11.62 -5.70
N LYS A 18 -9.97 -10.32 -5.64
CA LYS A 18 -9.16 -9.60 -6.65
C LYS A 18 -7.90 -8.98 -6.07
N LYS A 19 -7.37 -9.55 -4.98
CA LYS A 19 -6.12 -9.14 -4.34
C LYS A 19 -4.98 -8.91 -5.34
N ASP A 20 -4.75 -9.88 -6.23
CA ASP A 20 -3.65 -9.83 -7.20
C ASP A 20 -3.82 -8.72 -8.25
N GLN A 21 -5.04 -8.23 -8.45
CA GLN A 21 -5.34 -7.15 -9.38
C GLN A 21 -5.17 -5.77 -8.72
N MET A 22 -5.21 -5.68 -7.40
CA MET A 22 -5.18 -4.41 -6.66
C MET A 22 -3.87 -3.65 -6.88
N PHE A 23 -2.74 -4.37 -6.83
CA PHE A 23 -1.40 -3.79 -7.02
C PHE A 23 -0.80 -4.11 -8.40
N GLY A 24 -1.51 -4.89 -9.23
CA GLY A 24 -1.10 -5.22 -10.60
C GLY A 24 0.34 -5.76 -10.69
N SER A 25 1.16 -5.09 -11.50
CA SER A 25 2.56 -5.46 -11.75
C SER A 25 3.57 -4.71 -10.87
N LEU A 26 3.12 -4.03 -9.80
CA LEU A 26 4.04 -3.38 -8.88
C LEU A 26 5.01 -4.40 -8.27
N LYS A 27 6.31 -4.08 -8.30
CA LYS A 27 7.36 -4.96 -7.77
C LYS A 27 7.25 -5.17 -6.26
N CYS A 28 6.77 -4.17 -5.53
CA CYS A 28 6.61 -4.16 -4.06
C CYS A 28 5.20 -4.55 -3.58
N LYS A 29 4.42 -5.23 -4.44
CA LYS A 29 3.02 -5.57 -4.14
C LYS A 29 2.86 -6.43 -2.88
N ASP A 30 3.85 -7.26 -2.56
CA ASP A 30 3.79 -8.19 -1.42
C ASP A 30 3.96 -7.43 -0.10
N GLU A 31 4.89 -6.46 -0.03
CA GLU A 31 5.09 -5.61 1.14
C GLU A 31 3.89 -4.69 1.36
N LEU A 32 3.38 -4.09 0.29
CA LEU A 32 2.17 -3.27 0.35
C LEU A 32 0.97 -4.09 0.83
N TRP A 33 0.86 -5.35 0.40
CA TRP A 33 -0.20 -6.23 0.87
C TRP A 33 -0.04 -6.60 2.36
N ARG A 34 1.19 -6.85 2.84
CA ARG A 34 1.42 -7.11 4.27
C ARG A 34 1.03 -5.93 5.15
N VAL A 35 1.33 -4.70 4.71
CA VAL A 35 0.89 -3.47 5.40
C VAL A 35 -0.64 -3.40 5.43
N LEU A 36 -1.30 -3.73 4.31
CA LEU A 36 -2.75 -3.78 4.23
C LEU A 36 -3.38 -4.82 5.15
N GLU A 37 -2.84 -6.05 5.21
CA GLU A 37 -3.28 -7.10 6.13
C GLU A 37 -3.06 -6.73 7.59
N TYR A 38 -1.98 -6.00 7.88
CA TYR A 38 -1.71 -5.50 9.21
C TYR A 38 -2.79 -4.49 9.63
N ILE A 39 -3.06 -3.48 8.79
CA ILE A 39 -4.09 -2.47 9.06
C ILE A 39 -5.47 -3.10 9.23
N ASP A 40 -5.84 -4.06 8.37
CA ASP A 40 -7.16 -4.71 8.42
C ASP A 40 -7.39 -5.54 9.70
N LYS A 41 -6.32 -5.96 10.40
CA LYS A 41 -6.41 -6.69 11.67
C LYS A 41 -6.63 -5.77 12.87
N LEU A 42 -6.30 -4.49 12.75
CA LEU A 42 -6.38 -3.54 13.85
C LEU A 42 -7.82 -3.21 14.21
N GLN A 43 -8.05 -3.07 15.50
CA GLN A 43 -9.27 -2.52 16.08
C GLN A 43 -9.08 -1.03 16.36
N TYR A 44 -10.19 -0.31 16.56
CA TYR A 44 -10.18 1.15 16.76
C TYR A 44 -9.27 1.63 17.91
N HIS A 45 -9.13 0.83 18.96
CA HIS A 45 -8.34 1.17 20.15
C HIS A 45 -6.90 0.62 20.09
N ASP A 46 -6.56 -0.14 19.06
CA ASP A 46 -5.22 -0.69 18.93
C ASP A 46 -4.22 0.41 18.61
N HIS A 47 -3.02 0.28 19.16
CA HIS A 47 -1.92 1.15 18.79
C HIS A 47 -1.28 0.66 17.49
N VAL A 48 -1.11 1.58 16.54
CA VAL A 48 -0.47 1.29 15.26
C VAL A 48 1.05 1.17 15.47
N ASP A 49 1.62 0.06 15.03
CA ASP A 49 3.06 -0.16 14.95
C ASP A 49 3.60 0.49 13.68
N TYR A 50 3.89 1.78 13.77
CA TYR A 50 4.49 2.53 12.68
C TYR A 50 5.88 2.02 12.33
N THR A 51 6.62 1.45 13.29
CA THR A 51 7.96 0.88 13.03
C THR A 51 7.87 -0.27 12.05
N TYR A 52 6.89 -1.16 12.25
CA TYR A 52 6.61 -2.24 11.32
C TYR A 52 6.23 -1.71 9.93
N ILE A 53 5.33 -0.72 9.85
CA ILE A 53 4.91 -0.14 8.56
C ILE A 53 6.12 0.46 7.82
N TYR A 54 6.94 1.27 8.48
CA TYR A 54 8.11 1.88 7.86
C TYR A 54 9.10 0.84 7.34
N LYS A 55 9.35 -0.22 8.11
CA LYS A 55 10.22 -1.31 7.67
C LYS A 55 9.69 -2.01 6.41
N MET A 56 8.39 -2.27 6.33
CA MET A 56 7.79 -2.88 5.13
C MET A 56 7.89 -1.95 3.90
N LEU A 57 7.70 -0.64 4.09
CA LEU A 57 7.84 0.33 3.01
C LEU A 57 9.29 0.45 2.51
N GLU A 58 10.26 0.44 3.43
CA GLU A 58 11.68 0.44 3.07
C GLU A 58 12.07 -0.82 2.30
N GLU A 59 11.65 -2.00 2.78
CA GLU A 59 11.85 -3.28 2.08
C GLU A 59 11.23 -3.25 0.67
N GLY A 60 10.00 -2.74 0.55
CA GLY A 60 9.29 -2.62 -0.73
C GLY A 60 9.99 -1.67 -1.69
N ALA A 61 10.52 -0.54 -1.20
CA ALA A 61 11.28 0.40 -2.03
C ALA A 61 12.55 -0.26 -2.57
N ILE A 62 13.30 -0.97 -1.73
CA ILE A 62 14.51 -1.71 -2.14
C ILE A 62 14.18 -2.75 -3.21
N GLN A 63 13.10 -3.53 -3.04
CA GLN A 63 12.67 -4.52 -4.04
C GLN A 63 12.24 -3.91 -5.38
N ALA A 64 11.68 -2.70 -5.35
CA ALA A 64 11.36 -1.96 -6.57
C ALA A 64 12.61 -1.41 -7.28
N GLY A 65 13.77 -1.42 -6.62
CA GLY A 65 15.02 -0.81 -7.09
C GLY A 65 15.16 0.66 -6.71
N GLY A 66 14.37 1.13 -5.74
CA GLY A 66 14.41 2.49 -5.20
C GLY A 66 14.98 2.54 -3.79
N ASN A 67 14.99 3.75 -3.23
CA ASN A 67 15.37 4.02 -1.85
C ASN A 67 14.46 5.12 -1.32
N VAL A 68 13.88 4.93 -0.14
CA VAL A 68 12.97 5.89 0.50
C VAL A 68 13.66 7.21 0.89
N ASN A 69 14.99 7.22 0.92
CA ASN A 69 15.80 8.41 1.20
C ASN A 69 16.19 9.19 -0.07
N ASN A 70 15.81 8.70 -1.26
CA ASN A 70 16.04 9.45 -2.48
C ASN A 70 15.17 10.71 -2.49
N PRO A 71 15.64 11.80 -3.13
CA PRO A 71 14.80 12.97 -3.37
C PRO A 71 13.56 12.58 -4.16
N TYR A 72 12.46 13.26 -3.89
CA TYR A 72 11.22 13.08 -4.65
C TYR A 72 11.40 13.54 -6.09
N ASP A 73 10.58 13.01 -7.00
CA ASP A 73 10.67 13.33 -8.43
C ASP A 73 10.59 14.85 -8.69
N TRP A 74 9.76 15.58 -7.93
CA TRP A 74 9.60 17.04 -8.04
C TRP A 74 10.74 17.87 -7.45
N GLU A 75 11.65 17.27 -6.68
CA GLU A 75 12.82 17.98 -6.13
C GLU A 75 13.98 18.04 -7.12
N ASN A 76 13.96 17.16 -8.12
CA ASN A 76 14.98 17.09 -9.17
C ASN A 76 14.58 17.83 -10.46
N ASP A 77 13.34 18.34 -10.53
CA ASP A 77 12.87 19.08 -11.70
C ASP A 77 13.36 20.54 -11.62
N PRO A 78 14.28 20.99 -12.50
CA PRO A 78 14.61 22.39 -12.60
C PRO A 78 13.49 23.04 -13.42
N SER A 79 12.57 23.72 -12.73
CA SER A 79 11.62 24.64 -13.37
C SER A 79 12.31 25.61 -14.33
#